data_AF-A0A0C9R7G6-F1
#
_entry.id   AF-A0A0C9R7G6-F1
#
_cell.length_a   1.000
_cell.length_b   1.000
_cell.length_c   1.000
_cell.angle_alpha   90.00
_cell.angle_beta   90.00
_cell.angle_gamma   90.00
#
_symmetry.space_group_name_H-M   'P 1'
#
loop_
_entity.id
_entity.type
_entity.pdbx_description
1 polymer ?
#
loop_
_entity_poly.entity_id
_entity_poly.type
_entity_poly.pdbx_seq_one_letter_code
_entity_poly.pdbx_strand_id
1 'polypeptide(L)'
;MALFIVYPCEFSMLSVQCIALIAVTIFPAVYADPFTHIVVEEVNVKMEENPFFDPWTVIFDPVGEQVSLKTPIKQDLPPNMMIGIDLILDGIEMMHFESLMCDLFNDPIIGKGIVDHGRPIGVYPTSCPFVANPDLVIENWEFPADKVPPGIPDSSAECTFTVFEKGKPPAVTITGTGKLIHKFPGIGR
;
A
#
# COMPACT_ATOMS: atom_id res chain seq x y z
N MET A 1 36.65 15.49 -0.28
CA MET A 1 36.06 15.41 1.08
C MET A 1 34.76 16.19 1.00
N ALA A 2 33.65 15.51 0.69
CA ALA A 2 32.35 16.15 0.49
C ALA A 2 31.49 15.88 1.72
N LEU A 3 31.09 16.96 2.37
CA LEU A 3 30.23 16.99 3.55
C LEU A 3 28.78 16.87 3.04
N PHE A 4 28.07 15.81 3.39
CA PHE A 4 26.63 15.70 3.11
C PHE A 4 25.87 16.11 4.37
N ILE A 5 25.10 17.18 4.24
CA ILE A 5 24.15 17.65 5.25
C ILE A 5 22.88 16.84 5.07
N VAL A 6 22.54 16.03 6.07
CA VAL A 6 21.29 15.27 6.15
C VAL A 6 20.22 16.20 6.73
N TYR A 7 19.19 16.52 5.95
CA TYR A 7 17.96 17.10 6.46
C TYR A 7 16.89 16.01 6.57
N PRO A 8 16.11 15.95 7.67
CA PRO A 8 14.98 15.05 7.80
C PRO A 8 13.82 15.59 6.95
N CYS A 9 13.34 14.80 6.00
CA CYS A 9 12.19 15.16 5.16
C CYS A 9 11.03 14.21 5.51
N GLU A 10 9.96 14.76 6.07
CA GLU A 10 8.70 14.06 6.36
C GLU A 10 8.03 13.66 5.03
N PHE A 11 7.84 12.35 4.81
CA PHE A 11 7.14 11.82 3.64
C PHE A 11 5.99 10.89 4.05
N SER A 12 4.79 11.29 3.66
CA SER A 12 3.56 10.50 3.69
C SER A 12 3.33 9.81 2.35
N MET A 13 3.01 8.50 2.32
CA MET A 13 2.29 7.79 1.22
C MET A 13 2.52 6.27 1.32
N LEU A 14 1.58 5.45 1.80
CA LEU A 14 1.69 3.99 1.63
C LEU A 14 0.36 3.20 1.49
N SER A 15 0.32 2.32 0.48
CA SER A 15 -0.10 0.90 0.59
C SER A 15 0.09 0.12 -0.73
N VAL A 16 0.09 0.80 -1.88
CA VAL A 16 0.64 0.23 -3.15
C VAL A 16 1.60 1.19 -3.85
N GLN A 17 1.96 2.28 -3.14
CA GLN A 17 3.01 3.22 -3.51
C GLN A 17 4.34 2.99 -2.80
N CYS A 18 4.49 1.89 -2.06
CA CYS A 18 5.79 1.44 -1.55
C CYS A 18 6.84 1.52 -2.65
N ILE A 19 6.57 0.90 -3.79
CA ILE A 19 7.47 0.89 -4.93
C ILE A 19 7.38 2.22 -5.68
N ALA A 20 6.20 2.84 -5.65
CA ALA A 20 5.87 3.96 -6.51
C ALA A 20 6.34 5.35 -6.02
N LEU A 21 7.16 5.45 -4.97
CA LEU A 21 7.51 6.74 -4.35
C LEU A 21 8.94 7.22 -4.53
N ILE A 22 9.85 6.32 -4.89
CA ILE A 22 11.30 6.57 -4.80
C ILE A 22 11.76 7.67 -5.77
N ALA A 23 11.04 7.97 -6.86
CA ALA A 23 11.54 8.92 -7.88
C ALA A 23 10.80 10.26 -8.04
N VAL A 24 9.71 10.53 -7.32
CA VAL A 24 8.92 11.77 -7.57
C VAL A 24 9.53 13.02 -6.92
N THR A 25 10.40 12.89 -5.92
CA THR A 25 10.83 14.05 -5.11
C THR A 25 12.25 14.54 -5.37
N ILE A 26 12.98 13.89 -6.30
CA ILE A 26 14.32 14.34 -6.74
C ILE A 26 14.28 14.98 -8.15
N PHE A 27 13.24 14.77 -8.95
CA PHE A 27 13.15 15.33 -10.30
C PHE A 27 11.76 15.90 -10.60
N PRO A 28 11.62 17.22 -10.86
CA PRO A 28 10.34 17.86 -11.15
C PRO A 28 9.88 17.64 -12.61
N ALA A 29 10.11 16.45 -13.17
CA ALA A 29 9.79 16.11 -14.57
C ALA A 29 9.86 14.60 -14.85
N VAL A 30 9.14 13.78 -14.11
CA VAL A 30 9.24 12.33 -14.27
C VAL A 30 7.89 11.76 -14.70
N TYR A 31 7.78 11.55 -16.00
CA TYR A 31 6.73 10.75 -16.62
C TYR A 31 6.77 9.34 -16.02
N ALA A 32 5.61 8.81 -15.62
CA ALA A 32 5.49 7.42 -15.21
C ALA A 32 6.06 6.48 -16.30
N ASP A 33 6.73 5.40 -15.91
CA ASP A 33 7.23 4.42 -16.87
C ASP A 33 6.07 3.50 -17.29
N PRO A 34 5.54 3.60 -18.53
CA PRO A 34 4.50 2.69 -18.98
C PRO A 34 4.99 1.25 -19.13
N PHE A 35 6.28 0.99 -18.93
CA PHE A 35 6.91 -0.31 -19.10
C PHE A 35 7.16 -1.04 -17.79
N THR A 36 7.04 -0.40 -16.64
CA THR A 36 7.21 -1.08 -15.35
C THR A 36 5.93 -1.82 -14.96
N HIS A 37 6.03 -3.13 -14.78
CA HIS A 37 4.98 -3.99 -14.26
C HIS A 37 5.35 -4.50 -12.88
N ILE A 38 4.36 -4.55 -11.99
CA ILE A 38 4.49 -5.19 -10.68
C ILE A 38 3.84 -6.56 -10.77
N VAL A 39 4.62 -7.61 -10.57
CA VAL A 39 4.12 -8.99 -10.51
C VAL A 39 4.08 -9.40 -9.05
N VAL A 40 2.88 -9.54 -8.51
CA VAL A 40 2.68 -10.07 -7.15
C VAL A 40 2.74 -11.60 -7.23
N GLU A 41 3.59 -12.21 -6.42
CA GLU A 41 3.81 -13.68 -6.41
C GLU A 41 3.06 -14.32 -5.24
N GLU A 42 3.13 -13.72 -4.05
CA GLU A 42 2.48 -14.23 -2.85
C GLU A 42 1.92 -13.08 -2.01
N VAL A 43 0.78 -13.31 -1.36
CA VAL A 43 0.25 -12.44 -0.32
C VAL A 43 -0.13 -13.29 0.88
N ASN A 44 0.44 -12.95 2.03
CA ASN A 44 0.16 -13.57 3.31
C ASN A 44 -0.55 -12.56 4.21
N VAL A 45 -1.67 -12.98 4.81
CA VAL A 45 -2.39 -12.18 5.79
C VAL A 45 -2.25 -12.85 7.13
N LYS A 46 -1.58 -12.19 8.06
CA LYS A 46 -1.47 -12.59 9.45
C LYS A 46 -2.33 -11.69 10.31
N MET A 47 -3.16 -12.30 11.15
CA MET A 47 -3.97 -11.57 12.10
C MET A 47 -3.79 -12.15 13.49
N GLU A 48 -3.52 -11.25 14.43
CA GLU A 48 -3.52 -11.59 15.85
C GLU A 48 -4.94 -11.48 16.39
N GLU A 49 -5.23 -12.20 17.47
CA GLU A 49 -6.52 -12.07 18.14
C GLU A 49 -6.69 -10.62 18.63
N ASN A 50 -7.70 -9.94 18.11
CA ASN A 50 -7.95 -8.53 18.41
C ASN A 50 -9.46 -8.24 18.41
N PRO A 51 -9.91 -7.20 19.14
CA PRO A 51 -11.34 -6.90 19.25
C PRO A 51 -11.92 -6.16 18.03
N PHE A 52 -11.06 -5.68 17.12
CA PHE A 52 -11.44 -4.71 16.09
C PHE A 52 -11.79 -5.36 14.75
N PHE A 53 -11.08 -6.41 14.36
CA PHE A 53 -11.14 -6.96 13.00
C PHE A 53 -11.55 -8.44 13.00
N ASP A 54 -12.38 -8.81 12.03
CA ASP A 54 -12.56 -10.21 11.63
C ASP A 54 -11.44 -10.60 10.65
N PRO A 55 -11.22 -11.89 10.36
CA PRO A 55 -10.22 -12.32 9.39
C PRO A 55 -10.36 -11.57 8.05
N TRP A 56 -9.29 -10.87 7.65
CA TRP A 56 -9.18 -10.22 6.35
C TRP A 56 -8.89 -11.26 5.30
N THR A 57 -9.44 -11.07 4.11
CA THR A 57 -9.20 -11.94 2.97
C THR A 57 -8.69 -11.11 1.82
N VAL A 58 -7.57 -11.51 1.23
CA VAL A 58 -7.02 -10.95 0.00
C VAL A 58 -7.13 -12.01 -1.08
N ILE A 59 -7.69 -11.63 -2.23
CA ILE A 59 -7.75 -12.46 -3.42
C ILE A 59 -7.01 -11.70 -4.51
N PHE A 60 -5.96 -12.32 -5.05
CA PHE A 60 -5.20 -11.77 -6.17
C PHE A 60 -5.53 -12.57 -7.42
N ASP A 61 -5.94 -11.88 -8.50
CA ASP A 61 -6.05 -12.47 -9.83
C ASP A 61 -4.78 -12.14 -10.62
N PRO A 62 -3.86 -13.11 -10.80
CA PRO A 62 -2.60 -12.89 -11.51
C PRO A 62 -2.79 -12.66 -13.01
N VAL A 63 -3.93 -13.03 -13.59
CA VAL A 63 -4.21 -12.85 -15.02
C VAL A 63 -4.72 -11.44 -15.28
N GLY A 64 -5.57 -10.93 -14.38
CA GLY A 64 -6.12 -9.58 -14.46
C GLY A 64 -5.24 -8.50 -13.82
N GLU A 65 -4.17 -8.87 -13.10
CA GLU A 65 -3.41 -7.95 -12.25
C GLU A 65 -4.34 -7.18 -11.26
N GLN A 66 -5.39 -7.87 -10.81
CA GLN A 66 -6.45 -7.33 -9.96
C GLN A 66 -6.35 -7.84 -8.54
N VAL A 67 -6.65 -6.98 -7.58
CA VAL A 67 -6.74 -7.34 -6.16
C VAL A 67 -8.14 -7.10 -5.63
N SER A 68 -8.66 -8.07 -4.88
CA SER A 68 -9.86 -7.93 -4.07
C SER A 68 -9.49 -8.10 -2.60
N LEU A 69 -10.03 -7.24 -1.75
CA LEU A 69 -9.73 -7.19 -0.32
C LEU A 69 -11.03 -7.09 0.47
N LYS A 70 -11.24 -7.98 1.43
CA LYS A 70 -12.34 -7.90 2.40
C LYS A 70 -11.77 -7.54 3.77
N THR A 71 -12.18 -6.39 4.32
CA THR A 71 -11.67 -5.81 5.58
C THR A 71 -12.79 -5.61 6.62
N PRO A 72 -13.34 -6.69 7.20
CA PRO A 72 -14.45 -6.59 8.13
C PRO A 72 -14.01 -5.94 9.44
N ILE A 73 -14.70 -4.87 9.83
CA ILE A 73 -14.50 -4.15 11.10
C ILE A 73 -15.64 -4.52 12.06
N LYS A 74 -15.31 -5.24 13.14
CA LYS A 74 -16.26 -5.72 14.15
C LYS A 74 -16.64 -4.67 15.19
N GLN A 75 -15.71 -3.76 15.51
CA GLN A 75 -15.89 -2.71 16.51
C GLN A 75 -15.31 -1.40 16.02
N ASP A 76 -15.84 -0.29 16.53
CA ASP A 76 -15.34 1.04 16.18
C ASP A 76 -13.84 1.13 16.46
N LEU A 77 -13.08 1.63 15.47
CA LEU A 77 -11.64 1.77 15.64
C LEU A 77 -11.34 3.01 16.48
N PRO A 78 -10.41 2.91 17.44
CA PRO A 78 -10.00 4.06 18.21
C PRO A 78 -9.28 5.06 17.30
N PRO A 79 -9.35 6.37 17.61
CA PRO A 79 -8.82 7.42 16.73
C PRO A 79 -7.29 7.42 16.61
N ASN A 80 -6.59 6.68 17.48
CA ASN A 80 -5.15 6.51 17.49
C ASN A 80 -4.68 5.24 16.75
N MET A 81 -5.55 4.58 16.00
CA MET A 81 -5.16 3.46 15.15
C MET A 81 -4.16 3.96 14.10
N MET A 82 -3.05 3.25 13.98
CA MET A 82 -1.94 3.55 13.08
C MET A 82 -1.94 2.53 11.94
N ILE A 83 -1.44 2.98 10.80
CA ILE A 83 -1.02 2.14 9.70
C ILE A 83 0.48 2.30 9.53
N GLY A 84 1.20 1.19 9.45
CA GLY A 84 2.64 1.16 9.21
C GLY A 84 2.92 0.30 7.99
N ILE A 85 3.76 0.77 7.09
CA ILE A 85 4.02 0.08 5.85
C ILE A 85 5.52 0.14 5.56
N ASP A 86 6.06 -0.99 5.13
CA ASP A 86 7.47 -1.21 4.84
C ASP A 86 7.62 -1.71 3.41
N LEU A 87 8.54 -1.11 2.64
CA LEU A 87 9.01 -1.65 1.38
C LEU A 87 10.46 -2.08 1.50
N ILE A 88 10.72 -3.30 1.05
CA ILE A 88 12.06 -3.84 0.86
C ILE A 88 12.23 -4.19 -0.62
N LEU A 89 13.31 -3.70 -1.25
CA LEU A 89 13.73 -4.10 -2.60
C LEU A 89 15.09 -4.79 -2.51
N ASP A 90 15.18 -6.02 -3.01
CA ASP A 90 16.41 -6.84 -2.96
C ASP A 90 17.06 -6.90 -1.57
N GLY A 91 16.22 -7.00 -0.53
CA GLY A 91 16.65 -7.05 0.87
C GLY A 91 17.08 -5.70 1.46
N ILE A 92 16.97 -4.60 0.71
CA ILE A 92 17.25 -3.25 1.18
C ILE A 92 15.93 -2.56 1.52
N GLU A 93 15.79 -2.08 2.75
CA GLU A 93 14.65 -1.25 3.15
C GLU A 93 14.69 0.07 2.36
N MET A 94 13.70 0.24 1.51
CA MET A 94 13.56 1.43 0.67
C MET A 94 12.64 2.46 1.31
N MET A 95 11.67 2.00 2.10
CA MET A 95 10.69 2.86 2.73
C MET A 95 10.13 2.24 4.00
N HIS A 96 9.99 3.08 5.01
CA HIS A 96 9.16 2.86 6.17
C HIS A 96 8.29 4.09 6.35
N PHE A 97 6.97 3.91 6.42
CA PHE A 97 6.07 5.00 6.80
C PHE A 97 5.01 4.52 7.78
N GLU A 98 4.73 5.40 8.73
CA GLU A 98 3.68 5.23 9.71
C GLU A 98 2.82 6.49 9.74
N SER A 99 1.51 6.30 9.80
CA SER A 99 0.56 7.41 9.96
C SER A 99 -0.70 6.95 10.68
N LEU A 100 -1.49 7.91 11.16
CA LEU A 100 -2.82 7.60 11.65
C LEU A 100 -3.65 7.05 10.50
N MET A 101 -4.41 6.00 10.78
CA MET A 101 -5.31 5.40 9.82
C MET A 101 -6.28 6.45 9.25
N CYS A 102 -6.76 7.37 10.09
CA CYS A 102 -7.63 8.49 9.69
C CYS A 102 -7.04 9.36 8.58
N ASP A 103 -5.75 9.66 8.70
CA ASP A 103 -5.07 10.57 7.78
C ASP A 103 -4.85 9.88 6.43
N LEU A 104 -4.61 8.56 6.44
CA LEU A 104 -4.46 7.77 5.23
C LEU A 104 -5.73 7.77 4.36
N PHE A 105 -6.93 7.69 4.95
CA PHE A 105 -8.17 7.71 4.18
C PHE A 105 -8.56 9.10 3.66
N ASN A 106 -8.01 10.15 4.26
CA ASN A 106 -8.12 11.52 3.74
C ASN A 106 -7.05 11.85 2.70
N ASP A 107 -6.07 10.98 2.53
CA ASP A 107 -5.03 11.15 1.54
C ASP A 107 -5.64 11.11 0.12
N PRO A 108 -5.43 12.16 -0.70
CA PRO A 108 -6.05 12.26 -2.03
C PRO A 108 -5.53 11.21 -3.01
N ILE A 109 -4.49 10.47 -2.66
CA ILE A 109 -3.82 9.50 -3.52
C ILE A 109 -4.20 8.07 -3.09
N ILE A 110 -4.07 7.74 -1.80
CA ILE A 110 -4.28 6.38 -1.26
C ILE A 110 -5.71 6.21 -0.77
N GLY A 111 -6.12 7.08 0.14
CA GLY A 111 -7.45 7.07 0.71
C GLY A 111 -8.52 7.16 -0.37
N LYS A 112 -8.30 8.05 -1.35
CA LYS A 112 -9.19 8.19 -2.50
C LYS A 112 -9.36 6.88 -3.29
N GLY A 113 -8.29 6.16 -3.59
CA GLY A 113 -8.37 4.90 -4.33
C GLY A 113 -9.20 3.85 -3.60
N ILE A 114 -8.96 3.70 -2.30
CA ILE A 114 -9.68 2.77 -1.43
C ILE A 114 -11.15 3.19 -1.28
N VAL A 115 -11.43 4.47 -1.06
CA VAL A 115 -12.79 5.00 -0.88
C VAL A 115 -13.60 4.89 -2.17
N ASP A 116 -12.99 5.18 -3.32
CA ASP A 116 -13.66 5.13 -4.63
C ASP A 116 -14.01 3.69 -5.07
N HIS A 117 -13.12 2.74 -4.80
CA HIS A 117 -13.32 1.32 -5.13
C HIS A 117 -14.01 0.53 -4.02
N GLY A 118 -14.09 1.13 -2.83
CA GLY A 118 -14.73 0.57 -1.66
C GLY A 118 -16.22 0.28 -1.88
N ARG A 119 -16.65 -0.84 -1.34
CA ARG A 119 -18.03 -1.30 -1.30
C ARG A 119 -18.44 -1.58 0.16
N PRO A 120 -19.67 -1.23 0.56
CA PRO A 120 -20.67 -0.49 -0.22
C PRO A 120 -20.24 0.96 -0.52
N ILE A 121 -20.69 1.50 -1.66
CA ILE A 121 -20.30 2.85 -2.13
C ILE A 121 -20.70 3.90 -1.08
N GLY A 122 -19.77 4.79 -0.74
CA GLY A 122 -20.01 5.88 0.21
C GLY A 122 -20.05 5.45 1.67
N VAL A 123 -19.76 4.17 1.95
CA VAL A 123 -19.72 3.63 3.32
C VAL A 123 -18.29 3.50 3.83
N TYR A 124 -17.30 3.48 2.92
CA TYR A 124 -15.91 3.51 3.35
C TYR A 124 -15.63 4.78 4.16
N PRO A 125 -15.11 4.64 5.39
CA PRO A 125 -14.91 5.76 6.29
C PRO A 125 -13.84 6.73 5.77
N THR A 126 -14.25 7.99 5.60
CA THR A 126 -13.37 9.10 5.22
C THR A 126 -12.95 9.96 6.41
N SER A 127 -13.51 9.70 7.59
CA SER A 127 -13.25 10.47 8.81
C SER A 127 -13.24 9.57 10.03
N CYS A 128 -12.49 9.98 11.04
CA CYS A 128 -12.48 9.30 12.32
C CYS A 128 -13.58 9.76 13.28
N PRO A 129 -14.07 8.88 14.18
CA PRO A 129 -13.67 7.47 14.33
C PRO A 129 -14.24 6.56 13.22
N PHE A 130 -13.55 5.46 12.91
CA PHE A 130 -14.03 4.45 11.96
C PHE A 130 -15.14 3.64 12.63
N VAL A 131 -16.35 3.69 12.06
CA VAL A 131 -17.49 2.94 12.58
C VAL A 131 -17.39 1.48 12.15
N ALA A 132 -17.80 0.57 13.03
CA ALA A 132 -17.88 -0.85 12.74
C ALA A 132 -18.70 -1.13 11.48
N ASN A 133 -18.13 -1.93 10.58
CA ASN A 133 -18.78 -2.39 9.38
C ASN A 133 -18.18 -3.73 8.91
N PRO A 134 -18.93 -4.84 8.96
CA PRO A 134 -18.44 -6.16 8.57
C PRO A 134 -18.41 -6.37 7.04
N ASP A 135 -19.01 -5.49 6.27
CA ASP A 135 -19.25 -5.67 4.83
C ASP A 135 -18.30 -4.84 3.95
N LEU A 136 -17.23 -4.28 4.52
CA LEU A 136 -16.24 -3.51 3.76
C LEU A 136 -15.43 -4.42 2.84
N VAL A 137 -15.57 -4.17 1.54
CA VAL A 137 -14.87 -4.91 0.47
C VAL A 137 -14.36 -3.94 -0.59
N ILE A 138 -13.19 -4.22 -1.14
CA ILE A 138 -12.68 -3.68 -2.40
C ILE A 138 -12.67 -4.85 -3.39
N GLU A 139 -13.30 -4.69 -4.54
CA GLU A 139 -13.39 -5.75 -5.55
C GLU A 139 -12.67 -5.35 -6.82
N ASN A 140 -11.91 -6.30 -7.38
CA ASN A 140 -11.29 -6.22 -8.71
C ASN A 140 -10.54 -4.91 -8.95
N TRP A 141 -9.82 -4.42 -7.94
CA TRP A 141 -9.07 -3.19 -8.07
C TRP A 141 -7.81 -3.46 -8.88
N GLU A 142 -7.68 -2.77 -10.02
CA GLU A 142 -6.49 -2.81 -10.85
C GLU A 142 -5.42 -1.89 -10.28
N PHE A 143 -4.19 -2.39 -10.23
CA PHE A 143 -3.07 -1.59 -9.78
C PHE A 143 -2.75 -0.48 -10.80
N PRO A 144 -2.72 0.80 -10.39
CA PRO A 144 -2.40 1.90 -11.31
C PRO A 144 -0.90 1.91 -11.63
N ALA A 145 -0.51 1.15 -12.67
CA ALA A 145 0.88 1.05 -13.13
C ALA A 145 1.47 2.42 -13.53
N ASP A 146 0.63 3.35 -13.96
CA ASP A 146 0.97 4.74 -14.28
C ASP A 146 1.39 5.58 -13.06
N LYS A 147 1.35 5.03 -11.85
CA LYS A 147 1.86 5.70 -10.65
C LYS A 147 3.27 5.26 -10.29
N VAL A 148 3.84 4.23 -10.93
CA VAL A 148 5.19 3.75 -10.67
C VAL A 148 6.23 4.72 -11.27
N PRO A 149 7.17 5.25 -10.47
CA PRO A 149 8.23 6.09 -10.97
C PRO A 149 9.18 5.29 -11.84
N PRO A 150 9.66 5.88 -12.94
CA PRO A 150 10.68 5.28 -13.78
C PRO A 150 12.01 5.16 -13.04
N GLY A 151 12.84 4.25 -13.53
CA GLY A 151 14.22 4.08 -13.08
C GLY A 151 14.38 3.18 -11.85
N ILE A 152 13.30 2.54 -11.38
CA ILE A 152 13.38 1.51 -10.34
C ILE A 152 13.78 0.21 -11.03
N PRO A 153 14.99 -0.33 -10.81
CA PRO A 153 15.47 -1.51 -11.51
C PRO A 153 14.60 -2.74 -11.27
N ASP A 154 14.67 -3.69 -12.21
CA ASP A 154 14.10 -5.02 -12.01
C ASP A 154 14.67 -5.62 -10.72
N SER A 155 13.79 -5.97 -9.80
CA SER A 155 14.16 -6.38 -8.44
C SER A 155 13.06 -7.22 -7.81
N SER A 156 13.46 -8.02 -6.82
CA SER A 156 12.51 -8.61 -5.88
C SER A 156 11.96 -7.53 -4.95
N ALA A 157 10.66 -7.59 -4.67
CA ALA A 157 9.99 -6.67 -3.78
C ALA A 157 9.26 -7.41 -2.67
N GLU A 158 9.39 -6.91 -1.45
CA GLU A 158 8.61 -7.33 -0.29
C GLU A 158 7.92 -6.10 0.31
N CYS A 159 6.61 -6.19 0.51
CA CYS A 159 5.82 -5.12 1.11
C CYS A 159 5.17 -5.67 2.38
N THR A 160 5.35 -4.99 3.51
CA THR A 160 4.62 -5.29 4.73
C THR A 160 3.68 -4.14 5.05
N PHE A 161 2.40 -4.44 5.24
CA PHE A 161 1.37 -3.50 5.69
C PHE A 161 0.89 -3.94 7.08
N THR A 162 0.84 -3.02 8.02
CA THR A 162 0.44 -3.28 9.41
C THR A 162 -0.62 -2.30 9.85
N VAL A 163 -1.56 -2.79 10.67
CA VAL A 163 -2.53 -1.98 11.40
C VAL A 163 -2.32 -2.22 12.88
N PHE A 164 -2.06 -1.16 13.64
CA PHE A 164 -1.67 -1.30 15.04
C PHE A 164 -2.07 -0.09 15.87
N GLU A 165 -2.16 -0.26 17.18
CA GLU A 165 -2.19 0.87 18.11
C GLU A 165 -0.77 1.15 18.60
N LYS A 166 -0.40 2.42 18.75
CA LYS A 166 0.94 2.80 19.22
C LYS A 166 1.29 2.11 20.54
N GLY A 167 2.40 1.36 20.55
CA GLY A 167 2.87 0.62 21.72
C GLY A 167 2.19 -0.73 21.96
N LYS A 168 1.33 -1.19 21.06
CA LYS A 168 0.74 -2.54 21.06
C LYS A 168 1.24 -3.35 19.85
N PRO A 169 1.17 -4.69 19.90
CA PRO A 169 1.41 -5.52 18.73
C PRO A 169 0.43 -5.19 17.58
N PRO A 170 0.81 -5.43 16.32
CA PRO A 170 -0.10 -5.27 15.19
C PRO A 170 -1.33 -6.16 15.30
N ALA A 171 -2.50 -5.56 15.06
CA ALA A 171 -3.76 -6.28 14.96
C ALA A 171 -3.87 -7.04 13.63
N VAL A 172 -3.34 -6.44 12.56
CA VAL A 172 -3.28 -7.01 11.21
C VAL A 172 -1.89 -6.78 10.64
N THR A 173 -1.35 -7.80 9.98
CA THR A 173 -0.14 -7.72 9.17
C THR A 173 -0.39 -8.40 7.83
N ILE A 174 -0.23 -7.69 6.74
CA ILE A 174 -0.28 -8.22 5.38
C ILE A 174 1.13 -8.14 4.83
N THR A 175 1.68 -9.27 4.40
CA THR A 175 2.99 -9.31 3.74
C THR A 175 2.79 -9.79 2.32
N GLY A 176 3.20 -8.99 1.34
CA GLY A 176 3.21 -9.35 -0.06
C GLY A 176 4.64 -9.51 -0.56
N THR A 177 4.90 -10.53 -1.38
CA THR A 177 6.15 -10.68 -2.11
C THR A 177 5.87 -10.66 -3.61
N GLY A 178 6.82 -10.15 -4.37
CA GLY A 178 6.68 -10.00 -5.81
C GLY A 178 7.95 -9.55 -6.48
N LYS A 179 7.82 -9.14 -7.74
CA LYS A 179 8.92 -8.66 -8.57
C LYS A 179 8.49 -7.43 -9.35
N LEU A 180 9.45 -6.53 -9.54
CA LEU A 180 9.37 -5.45 -10.49
C LEU A 180 10.05 -5.87 -11.78
N ILE A 181 9.34 -5.72 -12.90
CA ILE A 181 9.86 -6.06 -14.21
C ILE A 181 9.55 -4.94 -15.20
N HIS A 182 10.53 -4.51 -15.99
CA HIS A 182 10.28 -3.65 -17.13
C HIS A 182 9.97 -4.49 -18.37
N LYS A 183 8.73 -4.44 -18.85
CA LYS A 183 8.35 -4.97 -20.15
C LYS A 183 8.56 -3.88 -21.21
N PHE A 184 9.71 -3.90 -21.86
CA PHE A 184 9.87 -3.13 -23.09
C PHE A 184 8.86 -3.62 -24.13
N PRO A 185 8.01 -2.74 -24.71
CA PRO A 185 7.16 -3.11 -25.83
C PRO A 185 8.10 -3.52 -26.95
N GLY A 186 7.94 -4.75 -27.41
CA GLY A 186 8.93 -5.47 -28.18
C GLY A 186 9.63 -4.61 -29.24
N ILE A 187 10.96 -4.63 -29.22
CA ILE A 187 11.71 -4.57 -30.47
C ILE A 187 11.42 -5.91 -31.15
N GLY A 188 10.28 -5.97 -31.86
CA GLY A 188 9.98 -7.07 -32.75
C GLY A 188 11.12 -7.21 -33.75
N ARG A 189 11.78 -8.36 -33.73
CA ARG A 189 12.42 -8.95 -34.89
C ARG A 189 11.76 -10.29 -35.13
#